data_AF-A0A7V8NNY4-F1
#
_entry.id   AF-A0A7V8NNY4-F1
#
_cell.length_a   1.000
_cell.length_b   1.000
_cell.length_c   1.000
_cell.angle_alpha   90.00
_cell.angle_beta   90.00
_cell.angle_gamma   90.00
#
_symmetry.space_group_name_H-M   'P 1'
#
loop_
_entity.id
_entity.type
_entity.pdbx_description
1 polymer ?
#
loop_
_entity_poly.entity_id
_entity_poly.type
_entity_poly.pdbx_seq_one_letter_code
_entity_poly.pdbx_strand_id
1 'polypeptide(L)'
;AESGGGTLRLAGSVSYSEKPLRYDINVRSDRVRIRYPEGLSWLAGGTLRLTGTPAAAMLSGRVTIERVTLTQGLQIAGMLVSAKEGITGPATSSSYLRNLQFDVEALSAPDARMEWPGAELQAEASLRARGTWEHPILLGHIHIVSGNLNFAGNRYRVSRGDLNFANPFRLDPVLNVEATTTIQQYEITLNFNGPASKLTLAYRSDPPLPTNDIVTLLALGQTTSEATVRGGGASPSGTSNASAILSEAISSQLGGRLERLFGITRFRVDPGLAEVGSTGSEQNAAARVTVEQQIARNLTITYVSNVSSTQQQVIQVEYNVDRNVSIVGLRDQNGTFGIDIKIKKRF
;
A
#
# COMPACT_ATOMS: atom_id res chain seq x y z
N ALA A 1 -5.90 -33.51 13.85
CA ALA A 1 -5.17 -32.43 14.53
C ALA A 1 -5.99 -31.15 14.45
N GLU A 2 -5.74 -30.18 15.32
CA GLU A 2 -6.34 -28.84 15.23
C GLU A 2 -5.27 -27.83 14.80
N SER A 3 -5.64 -26.92 13.89
CA SER A 3 -4.77 -25.83 13.44
C SER A 3 -5.62 -24.62 13.10
N GLY A 4 -5.17 -23.42 13.46
CA GLY A 4 -5.87 -22.17 13.12
C GLY A 4 -7.31 -22.05 13.66
N GLY A 5 -7.70 -22.87 14.64
CA GLY A 5 -9.07 -22.95 15.17
C GLY A 5 -10.01 -23.86 14.37
N GLY A 6 -9.49 -24.77 13.54
CA GLY A 6 -10.31 -25.80 12.91
C GLY A 6 -9.58 -27.13 12.73
N THR A 7 -10.30 -28.10 12.15
CA THR A 7 -9.84 -29.48 12.08
C THR A 7 -9.01 -29.73 10.82
N LEU A 8 -7.88 -30.39 11.00
CA LEU A 8 -6.99 -30.84 9.94
C LEU A 8 -6.93 -32.37 9.97
N ARG A 9 -7.32 -32.99 8.86
CA ARG A 9 -7.20 -34.42 8.62
C ARG A 9 -6.04 -34.66 7.66
N LEU A 10 -5.11 -35.50 8.08
CA LEU A 10 -3.93 -35.89 7.32
C LEU A 10 -4.00 -37.40 7.10
N ALA A 11 -3.89 -37.84 5.86
CA ALA A 11 -3.91 -39.26 5.51
C ALA A 11 -2.94 -39.51 4.34
N GLY A 12 -2.23 -40.62 4.34
CA GLY A 12 -1.26 -40.89 3.28
C GLY A 12 -0.24 -41.94 3.65
N SER A 13 0.77 -42.07 2.79
CA SER A 13 1.87 -43.01 2.95
C SER A 13 3.21 -42.33 2.70
N VAL A 14 4.23 -42.79 3.42
CA VAL A 14 5.62 -42.40 3.22
C VAL A 14 6.45 -43.67 3.06
N SER A 15 7.09 -43.83 1.90
CA SER A 15 7.96 -44.96 1.60
C SER A 15 9.41 -44.52 1.80
N TYR A 16 10.05 -45.06 2.84
CA TYR A 16 11.42 -44.74 3.25
C TYR A 16 12.41 -45.88 3.03
N SER A 17 11.93 -47.08 2.67
CA SER A 17 12.75 -48.26 2.37
C SER A 17 13.55 -48.11 1.07
N GLU A 18 12.99 -47.40 0.10
CA GLU A 18 13.62 -47.11 -1.18
C GLU A 18 14.06 -45.64 -1.21
N LYS A 19 15.29 -45.38 -1.70
CA LYS A 19 15.76 -44.02 -1.97
C LYS A 19 15.44 -43.65 -3.43
N PRO A 20 14.94 -42.43 -3.70
CA PRO A 20 14.65 -41.36 -2.74
C PRO A 20 13.35 -41.60 -1.94
N LEU A 21 13.26 -40.99 -0.75
CA LEU A 21 12.04 -40.93 0.06
C LEU A 21 10.86 -40.49 -0.83
N ARG A 22 9.78 -41.28 -0.84
CA ARG A 22 8.54 -40.95 -1.54
C ARG A 22 7.42 -40.70 -0.54
N TYR A 23 6.60 -39.70 -0.83
CA TYR A 23 5.42 -39.41 -0.03
C TYR A 23 4.21 -39.18 -0.93
N ASP A 24 3.04 -39.56 -0.41
CA ASP A 24 1.72 -39.24 -0.94
C ASP A 24 0.84 -38.91 0.26
N ILE A 25 0.61 -37.63 0.47
CA ILE A 25 -0.04 -37.08 1.66
C ILE A 25 -1.24 -36.26 1.21
N ASN A 26 -2.42 -36.66 1.65
CA ASN A 26 -3.66 -35.91 1.51
C ASN A 26 -3.92 -35.13 2.79
N VAL A 27 -4.19 -33.84 2.61
CA VAL A 27 -4.57 -32.89 3.65
C VAL A 27 -5.99 -32.42 3.35
N ARG A 28 -6.89 -32.57 4.32
CA ARG A 28 -8.23 -32.03 4.25
C ARG A 28 -8.50 -31.16 5.47
N SER A 29 -9.06 -29.99 5.23
CA SER A 29 -9.62 -29.15 6.29
C SER A 29 -10.95 -28.60 5.83
N ASP A 30 -11.94 -28.58 6.73
CA ASP A 30 -13.21 -27.92 6.43
C ASP A 30 -13.07 -26.40 6.61
N ARG A 31 -12.22 -25.96 7.55
CA ARG A 31 -11.91 -24.55 7.82
C ARG A 31 -10.64 -24.45 8.64
N VAL A 32 -9.67 -23.66 8.19
CA VAL A 32 -8.42 -23.38 8.89
C VAL A 32 -8.04 -21.92 8.72
N ARG A 33 -7.49 -21.32 9.78
CA ARG A 33 -6.87 -20.00 9.70
C ARG A 33 -5.38 -20.11 9.42
N ILE A 34 -4.92 -19.49 8.34
CA ILE A 34 -3.53 -19.47 7.90
C ILE A 34 -3.02 -18.03 8.02
N ARG A 35 -1.91 -17.82 8.73
CA ARG A 35 -1.29 -16.49 8.90
C ARG A 35 0.00 -16.41 8.09
N TYR A 36 -0.13 -16.23 6.79
CA TYR A 36 1.01 -16.11 5.88
C TYR A 36 0.62 -15.34 4.62
N PRO A 37 1.42 -14.38 4.14
CA PRO A 37 2.62 -13.83 4.79
C PRO A 37 2.27 -13.06 6.09
N GLU A 38 3.28 -12.51 6.76
CA GLU A 38 3.08 -11.68 7.94
C GLU A 38 2.08 -10.54 7.65
N GLY A 39 1.20 -10.27 8.62
CA GLY A 39 0.13 -9.28 8.48
C GLY A 39 -1.14 -9.77 7.76
N LEU A 40 -1.09 -10.91 7.07
CA LEU A 40 -2.24 -11.48 6.35
C LEU A 40 -2.77 -12.75 7.04
N SER A 41 -4.09 -12.81 7.24
CA SER A 41 -4.79 -13.96 7.82
C SER A 41 -5.87 -14.42 6.86
N TRP A 42 -5.73 -15.64 6.38
CA TRP A 42 -6.66 -16.31 5.50
C TRP A 42 -7.50 -17.28 6.32
N LEU A 43 -8.79 -17.33 6.02
CA LEU A 43 -9.70 -18.33 6.53
C LEU A 43 -10.18 -19.13 5.33
N ALA A 44 -9.75 -20.38 5.26
CA ALA A 44 -9.98 -21.21 4.09
C ALA A 44 -10.21 -22.66 4.48
N GLY A 45 -10.96 -23.38 3.67
CA GLY A 45 -11.12 -24.84 3.70
C GLY A 45 -10.60 -25.45 2.40
N GLY A 46 -10.43 -26.76 2.34
CA GLY A 46 -10.03 -27.41 1.09
C GLY A 46 -9.42 -28.78 1.25
N THR A 47 -9.03 -29.34 0.10
CA THR A 47 -8.31 -30.60 0.00
C THR A 47 -7.06 -30.37 -0.83
N LEU A 48 -5.91 -30.71 -0.27
CA LEU A 48 -4.60 -30.64 -0.91
C LEU A 48 -3.94 -32.00 -0.88
N ARG A 49 -3.19 -32.34 -1.92
CA ARG A 49 -2.41 -33.56 -2.02
C ARG A 49 -0.96 -33.19 -2.34
N LEU A 50 -0.05 -33.65 -1.49
CA LEU A 50 1.37 -33.51 -1.64
C LEU A 50 1.96 -34.87 -2.05
N THR A 51 2.52 -34.94 -3.26
CA THR A 51 3.12 -36.17 -3.81
C THR A 51 4.55 -35.95 -4.26
N GLY A 52 5.34 -37.03 -4.29
CA GLY A 52 6.64 -37.04 -4.95
C GLY A 52 7.79 -37.27 -3.97
N THR A 53 8.89 -36.56 -4.17
CA THR A 53 10.12 -36.70 -3.38
C THR A 53 10.58 -35.33 -2.88
N PRO A 54 11.47 -35.22 -1.87
CA PRO A 54 11.98 -33.92 -1.42
C PRO A 54 12.66 -33.10 -2.52
N ALA A 55 13.13 -33.73 -3.60
CA ALA A 55 13.77 -33.08 -4.75
C ALA A 55 12.81 -32.78 -5.92
N ALA A 56 11.60 -33.34 -5.91
CA ALA A 56 10.59 -33.17 -6.94
C ALA A 56 9.21 -33.39 -6.30
N ALA A 57 8.74 -32.36 -5.62
CA ALA A 57 7.50 -32.36 -4.86
C ALA A 57 6.39 -31.69 -5.69
N MET A 58 5.17 -32.20 -5.59
CA MET A 58 3.99 -31.59 -6.21
C MET A 58 2.88 -31.42 -5.18
N LEU A 59 2.47 -30.17 -4.96
CA LEU A 59 1.30 -29.82 -4.14
C LEU A 59 0.13 -29.45 -5.05
N SER A 60 -0.94 -30.23 -5.04
CA SER A 60 -2.10 -29.99 -5.89
C SER A 60 -3.40 -30.04 -5.12
N GLY A 61 -4.44 -29.38 -5.63
CA GLY A 61 -5.78 -29.52 -5.06
C GLY A 61 -6.60 -28.25 -5.15
N ARG A 62 -7.62 -28.17 -4.29
CA ARG A 62 -8.59 -27.08 -4.28
C ARG A 62 -8.73 -26.49 -2.89
N VAL A 63 -8.74 -25.17 -2.83
CA VAL A 63 -8.95 -24.37 -1.63
C VAL A 63 -10.15 -23.45 -1.85
N THR A 64 -10.98 -23.32 -0.83
CA THR A 64 -12.10 -22.38 -0.76
C THR A 64 -11.77 -21.31 0.27
N ILE A 65 -11.72 -20.06 -0.15
CA ILE A 65 -11.37 -18.90 0.67
C ILE A 65 -12.67 -18.26 1.14
N GLU A 66 -12.86 -18.23 2.46
CA GLU A 66 -14.04 -17.62 3.08
C GLU A 66 -13.78 -16.18 3.51
N ARG A 67 -12.57 -15.90 3.99
CA ARG A 67 -12.22 -14.56 4.48
C ARG A 67 -10.73 -14.31 4.35
N VAL A 68 -10.38 -13.10 3.94
CA VAL A 68 -9.02 -12.61 3.96
C VAL A 68 -9.00 -11.34 4.80
N THR A 69 -8.23 -11.34 5.88
CA THR A 69 -8.09 -10.20 6.77
C THR A 69 -6.65 -9.77 6.81
N LEU A 70 -6.41 -8.48 6.58
CA LEU A 70 -5.12 -7.85 6.74
C LEU A 70 -5.10 -7.04 8.03
N THR A 71 -4.17 -7.32 8.94
CA THR A 71 -4.18 -6.77 10.31
C THR A 71 -3.35 -5.51 10.48
N GLN A 72 -2.40 -5.28 9.58
CA GLN A 72 -1.63 -4.04 9.51
C GLN A 72 -2.02 -3.38 8.20
N GLY A 73 -2.30 -2.07 8.21
CA GLY A 73 -2.46 -1.34 6.96
C GLY A 73 -1.20 -1.61 6.14
N LEU A 74 -1.32 -2.42 5.09
CA LEU A 74 -0.24 -2.56 4.13
C LEU A 74 0.17 -1.12 3.81
N GLN A 75 1.45 -0.85 3.60
CA GLN A 75 1.80 0.30 2.80
C GLN A 75 1.29 -0.03 1.37
N ILE A 76 -0.02 0.09 1.15
CA ILE A 76 -0.70 -0.22 -0.12
C ILE A 76 -0.07 0.66 -1.21
N ALA A 77 0.33 1.88 -0.83
CA ALA A 77 1.16 2.76 -1.65
C ALA A 77 2.49 2.13 -2.06
N GLY A 78 3.19 1.42 -1.17
CA GLY A 78 4.47 0.76 -1.45
C GLY A 78 4.34 -0.43 -2.40
N MET A 79 3.30 -1.25 -2.29
CA MET A 79 3.06 -2.36 -3.24
C MET A 79 2.57 -1.89 -4.62
N LEU A 80 1.81 -0.78 -4.68
CA LEU A 80 1.45 -0.14 -5.95
C LEU A 80 2.68 0.48 -6.64
N VAL A 81 3.66 0.96 -5.88
CA VAL A 81 4.95 1.41 -6.43
C VAL A 81 5.80 0.23 -6.90
N SER A 82 5.83 -0.89 -6.18
CA SER A 82 6.50 -2.13 -6.63
C SER A 82 5.83 -2.80 -7.84
N ALA A 83 4.54 -2.53 -8.10
CA ALA A 83 3.87 -2.98 -9.31
C ALA A 83 4.48 -2.37 -10.60
N LYS A 84 5.20 -1.24 -10.51
CA LYS A 84 5.90 -0.65 -11.66
C LYS A 84 7.13 -1.43 -12.11
N GLU A 85 7.77 -2.19 -11.21
CA GLU A 85 8.97 -2.98 -11.51
C GLU A 85 8.66 -4.45 -11.83
N GLY A 86 7.39 -4.86 -11.68
CA GLY A 86 6.99 -6.27 -11.72
C GLY A 86 7.33 -6.96 -10.41
N ILE A 87 6.39 -7.74 -9.89
CA ILE A 87 6.60 -8.48 -8.64
C ILE A 87 7.51 -9.67 -8.95
N THR A 88 8.80 -9.55 -8.63
CA THR A 88 9.73 -10.69 -8.62
C THR A 88 9.23 -11.71 -7.59
N GLY A 89 9.23 -12.99 -7.95
CA GLY A 89 8.74 -14.06 -7.07
C GLY A 89 9.46 -14.10 -5.72
N PRO A 90 8.84 -14.66 -4.68
CA PRO A 90 9.44 -14.73 -3.35
C PRO A 90 10.73 -15.57 -3.38
N ALA A 91 11.81 -15.04 -2.84
CA ALA A 91 13.06 -15.78 -2.70
C ALA A 91 12.95 -16.82 -1.57
N THR A 92 13.61 -17.97 -1.74
CA THR A 92 13.68 -19.00 -0.70
C THR A 92 15.07 -19.60 -0.57
N SER A 93 15.53 -19.77 0.67
CA SER A 93 16.74 -20.52 1.00
C SER A 93 16.47 -22.02 1.13
N SER A 94 15.21 -22.45 1.15
CA SER A 94 14.83 -23.86 1.27
C SER A 94 14.94 -24.56 -0.07
N SER A 95 15.81 -25.57 -0.16
CA SER A 95 15.94 -26.43 -1.33
C SER A 95 14.64 -27.18 -1.64
N TYR A 96 13.88 -27.57 -0.59
CA TYR A 96 12.57 -28.19 -0.75
C TYR A 96 11.57 -27.26 -1.43
N LEU A 97 11.45 -26.00 -0.97
CA LEU A 97 10.51 -25.03 -1.58
C LEU A 97 10.90 -24.65 -3.00
N ARG A 98 12.19 -24.61 -3.31
CA ARG A 98 12.70 -24.38 -4.67
C ARG A 98 12.25 -25.49 -5.64
N ASN A 99 12.22 -26.73 -5.15
CA ASN A 99 11.84 -27.91 -5.92
C ASN A 99 10.35 -28.28 -5.82
N LEU A 100 9.58 -27.54 -5.01
CA LEU A 100 8.15 -27.74 -4.86
C LEU A 100 7.42 -27.07 -6.02
N GLN A 101 6.78 -27.89 -6.83
CA GLN A 101 5.77 -27.44 -7.78
C GLN A 101 4.41 -27.38 -7.07
N PHE A 102 3.59 -26.42 -7.47
CA PHE A 102 2.21 -26.36 -7.04
C PHE A 102 1.25 -26.21 -8.22
N ASP A 103 0.04 -26.71 -8.02
CA ASP A 103 -1.12 -26.53 -8.89
C ASP A 103 -2.38 -26.50 -8.03
N VAL A 104 -2.70 -25.32 -7.52
CA VAL A 104 -3.78 -25.12 -6.55
C VAL A 104 -4.84 -24.24 -7.18
N GLU A 105 -6.07 -24.76 -7.22
CA GLU A 105 -7.26 -24.00 -7.55
C GLU A 105 -7.80 -23.33 -6.28
N ALA A 106 -7.91 -22.01 -6.29
CA ALA A 106 -8.45 -21.22 -5.21
C ALA A 106 -9.77 -20.59 -5.66
N LEU A 107 -10.85 -20.94 -4.96
CA LEU A 107 -12.19 -20.42 -5.18
C LEU A 107 -12.61 -19.59 -3.97
N SER A 108 -13.40 -18.55 -4.15
CA SER A 108 -14.09 -17.89 -3.03
C SER A 108 -15.29 -18.71 -2.58
N ALA A 109 -15.59 -18.67 -1.29
CA ALA A 109 -16.92 -19.05 -0.79
C ALA A 109 -17.97 -18.00 -1.22
N PRO A 110 -19.26 -18.35 -1.19
CA PRO A 110 -20.32 -17.35 -1.21
C PRO A 110 -20.07 -16.30 -0.11
N ASP A 111 -20.26 -15.03 -0.43
CA ASP A 111 -20.03 -13.91 0.49
C ASP A 111 -18.61 -13.80 1.06
N ALA A 112 -17.61 -14.28 0.33
CA ALA A 112 -16.22 -14.14 0.74
C ALA A 112 -15.86 -12.66 0.96
N ARG A 113 -15.26 -12.38 2.12
CA ARG A 113 -14.90 -11.02 2.52
C ARG A 113 -13.39 -10.82 2.48
N MET A 114 -13.00 -9.66 1.98
CA MET A 114 -11.65 -9.15 2.06
C MET A 114 -11.65 -7.86 2.88
N GLU A 115 -10.88 -7.88 3.97
CA GLU A 115 -10.91 -6.80 4.97
C GLU A 115 -9.49 -6.33 5.26
N TRP A 116 -9.32 -5.01 5.34
CA TRP A 116 -8.11 -4.37 5.84
C TRP A 116 -8.49 -3.10 6.61
N PRO A 117 -7.57 -2.45 7.34
CA PRO A 117 -7.91 -1.24 8.07
C PRO A 117 -8.44 -0.18 7.13
N GLY A 118 -9.71 0.19 7.33
CA GLY A 118 -10.40 1.15 6.49
C GLY A 118 -10.99 0.57 5.20
N ALA A 119 -11.03 -0.74 4.96
CA ALA A 119 -11.87 -1.26 3.89
C ALA A 119 -12.45 -2.64 4.18
N GLU A 120 -13.64 -2.86 3.63
CA GLU A 120 -14.36 -4.12 3.64
C GLU A 120 -14.97 -4.32 2.26
N LEU A 121 -14.50 -5.35 1.57
CA LEU A 121 -14.95 -5.71 0.23
C LEU A 121 -15.54 -7.13 0.25
N GLN A 122 -16.65 -7.29 -0.46
CA GLN A 122 -17.19 -8.58 -0.82
C GLN A 122 -16.77 -8.90 -2.25
N ALA A 123 -16.14 -10.06 -2.44
CA ALA A 123 -15.61 -10.44 -3.74
C ALA A 123 -15.74 -11.94 -4.01
N GLU A 124 -15.98 -12.25 -5.26
CA GLU A 124 -15.93 -13.60 -5.81
C GLU A 124 -14.60 -13.78 -6.54
N ALA A 125 -13.97 -14.94 -6.39
CA ALA A 125 -12.67 -15.21 -6.97
C ALA A 125 -12.61 -16.64 -7.50
N SER A 126 -12.05 -16.78 -8.70
CA SER A 126 -11.62 -18.05 -9.26
C SER A 126 -10.19 -17.89 -9.77
N LEU A 127 -9.25 -18.42 -9.00
CA LEU A 127 -7.82 -18.27 -9.24
C LEU A 127 -7.17 -19.64 -9.31
N ARG A 128 -6.12 -19.75 -10.12
CA ARG A 128 -5.27 -20.92 -10.20
C ARG A 128 -3.82 -20.50 -10.02
N ALA A 129 -3.22 -20.97 -8.94
CA ALA A 129 -1.81 -20.78 -8.64
C ALA A 129 -1.03 -22.01 -9.13
N ARG A 130 -0.04 -21.79 -9.98
CA ARG A 130 0.84 -22.84 -10.53
C ARG A 130 2.32 -22.44 -10.48
N GLY A 131 3.21 -23.39 -10.73
CA GLY A 131 4.63 -23.13 -10.89
C GLY A 131 5.42 -23.51 -9.65
N THR A 132 6.51 -22.80 -9.38
CA THR A 132 7.38 -23.04 -8.20
C THR A 132 7.35 -21.83 -7.29
N TRP A 133 7.92 -21.98 -6.09
CA TRP A 133 7.95 -20.89 -5.12
C TRP A 133 8.63 -19.62 -5.67
N GLU A 134 9.73 -19.78 -6.42
CA GLU A 134 10.47 -18.65 -7.00
C GLU A 134 9.83 -18.12 -8.29
N HIS A 135 9.01 -18.92 -8.97
CA HIS A 135 8.33 -18.54 -10.21
C HIS A 135 6.84 -18.89 -10.13
N PRO A 136 6.07 -18.18 -9.29
CA PRO A 136 4.64 -18.40 -9.16
C PRO A 136 3.91 -17.82 -10.38
N ILE A 137 2.97 -18.61 -10.90
CA ILE A 137 2.06 -18.24 -11.98
C ILE A 137 0.66 -18.15 -11.37
N LEU A 138 0.04 -16.98 -11.43
CA LEU A 138 -1.33 -16.78 -10.96
C LEU A 138 -2.21 -16.42 -12.15
N LEU A 139 -3.27 -17.20 -12.36
CA LEU A 139 -4.24 -17.01 -13.45
C LEU A 139 -5.66 -16.98 -12.89
N GLY A 140 -6.58 -16.31 -13.58
CA GLY A 140 -7.99 -16.29 -13.22
C GLY A 140 -8.53 -14.88 -13.01
N HIS A 141 -9.59 -14.73 -12.23
CA HIS A 141 -10.26 -13.45 -12.04
C HIS A 141 -10.78 -13.27 -10.62
N ILE A 142 -10.96 -12.01 -10.24
CA ILE A 142 -11.63 -11.58 -9.02
C ILE A 142 -12.69 -10.56 -9.41
N HIS A 143 -13.93 -10.79 -8.99
CA HIS A 143 -15.06 -9.90 -9.16
C HIS A 143 -15.45 -9.32 -7.80
N ILE A 144 -15.27 -8.02 -7.62
CA ILE A 144 -15.71 -7.28 -6.44
C ILE A 144 -17.17 -6.93 -6.63
N VAL A 145 -18.03 -7.55 -5.81
CA VAL A 145 -19.48 -7.40 -5.85
C VAL A 145 -19.89 -6.07 -5.22
N SER A 146 -19.33 -5.75 -4.06
CA SER A 146 -19.55 -4.49 -3.37
C SER A 146 -18.51 -4.26 -2.30
N GLY A 147 -18.42 -3.03 -1.80
CA GLY A 147 -17.63 -2.80 -0.60
C GLY A 147 -17.48 -1.32 -0.26
N ASN A 148 -16.90 -1.09 0.90
CA ASN A 148 -16.62 0.24 1.41
C ASN A 148 -15.12 0.38 1.67
N LEU A 149 -14.62 1.56 1.38
CA LEU A 149 -13.21 1.94 1.44
C LEU A 149 -13.15 3.33 2.09
N ASN A 150 -12.33 3.48 3.10
CA ASN A 150 -12.01 4.74 3.74
C ASN A 150 -10.61 5.13 3.30
N PHE A 151 -10.50 6.20 2.51
CA PHE A 151 -9.23 6.69 1.99
C PHE A 151 -9.17 8.20 2.11
N ALA A 152 -8.04 8.73 2.57
CA ALA A 152 -7.84 10.17 2.79
C ALA A 152 -8.96 10.85 3.61
N GLY A 153 -9.56 10.13 4.57
CA GLY A 153 -10.67 10.63 5.40
C GLY A 153 -12.05 10.57 4.77
N ASN A 154 -12.15 10.20 3.49
CA ASN A 154 -13.41 10.06 2.77
C ASN A 154 -13.84 8.58 2.69
N ARG A 155 -15.16 8.35 2.69
CA ARG A 155 -15.74 7.01 2.49
C ARG A 155 -16.16 6.84 1.04
N TYR A 156 -15.49 5.91 0.39
CA TYR A 156 -15.78 5.42 -0.95
C TYR A 156 -16.61 4.15 -0.88
N ARG A 157 -17.57 4.03 -1.78
CA ARG A 157 -18.34 2.82 -2.03
C ARG A 157 -17.93 2.25 -3.38
N VAL A 158 -17.37 1.04 -3.37
CA VAL A 158 -17.02 0.30 -4.59
C VAL A 158 -18.32 -0.31 -5.11
N SER A 159 -18.76 0.14 -6.29
CA SER A 159 -19.98 -0.35 -6.93
C SER A 159 -19.72 -1.64 -7.71
N ARG A 160 -18.55 -1.75 -8.34
CA ARG A 160 -18.10 -2.92 -9.10
C ARG A 160 -16.59 -2.89 -9.25
N GLY A 161 -15.97 -4.06 -9.26
CA GLY A 161 -14.58 -4.19 -9.67
C GLY A 161 -14.29 -5.53 -10.33
N ASP A 162 -13.54 -5.52 -11.41
CA ASP A 162 -13.07 -6.71 -12.11
C ASP A 162 -11.55 -6.68 -12.16
N LEU A 163 -10.91 -7.73 -11.67
CA LEU A 163 -9.46 -7.93 -11.76
C LEU A 163 -9.21 -9.22 -12.53
N ASN A 164 -8.48 -9.12 -13.63
CA ASN A 164 -8.18 -10.26 -14.51
C ASN A 164 -6.68 -10.57 -14.55
N PHE A 165 -6.33 -11.78 -14.14
CA PHE A 165 -4.96 -12.33 -14.14
C PHE A 165 -4.79 -13.21 -15.38
N ALA A 166 -4.42 -12.57 -16.50
CA ALA A 166 -4.30 -13.26 -17.79
C ALA A 166 -2.84 -13.58 -18.19
N ASN A 167 -1.86 -12.93 -17.56
CA ASN A 167 -0.45 -13.07 -17.95
C ASN A 167 0.27 -14.10 -17.07
N PRO A 168 0.73 -15.25 -17.63
CA PRO A 168 1.41 -16.26 -16.84
C PRO A 168 2.86 -15.91 -16.47
N PHE A 169 3.45 -14.88 -17.10
CA PHE A 169 4.85 -14.50 -16.91
C PHE A 169 5.02 -13.27 -16.02
N ARG A 170 3.94 -12.53 -15.75
CA ARG A 170 3.95 -11.34 -14.90
C ARG A 170 2.68 -11.25 -14.08
N LEU A 171 2.85 -11.00 -12.78
CA LEU A 171 1.76 -10.65 -11.88
C LEU A 171 1.37 -9.18 -12.08
N ASP A 172 0.67 -8.90 -13.18
CA ASP A 172 0.16 -7.58 -13.56
C ASP A 172 -1.30 -7.72 -14.03
N PRO A 173 -2.27 -7.81 -13.10
CA PRO A 173 -3.67 -7.97 -13.46
C PRO A 173 -4.20 -6.74 -14.19
N VAL A 174 -5.16 -6.93 -15.07
CA VAL A 174 -5.93 -5.83 -15.67
C VAL A 174 -7.12 -5.53 -14.79
N LEU A 175 -7.26 -4.27 -14.38
CA LEU A 175 -8.30 -3.79 -13.49
C LEU A 175 -9.33 -2.97 -14.26
N ASN A 176 -10.58 -3.10 -13.84
CA ASN A 176 -11.68 -2.19 -14.14
C ASN A 176 -12.50 -2.04 -12.85
N VAL A 177 -12.32 -0.94 -12.13
CA VAL A 177 -12.94 -0.72 -10.82
C VAL A 177 -13.62 0.64 -10.79
N GLU A 178 -14.88 0.66 -10.37
CA GLU A 178 -15.66 1.87 -10.13
C GLU A 178 -15.89 2.06 -8.63
N ALA A 179 -15.58 3.27 -8.16
CA ALA A 179 -15.84 3.69 -6.79
C ALA A 179 -16.53 5.05 -6.77
N THR A 180 -17.44 5.25 -5.81
CA THR A 180 -18.20 6.49 -5.64
C THR A 180 -17.96 7.06 -4.26
N THR A 181 -17.87 8.38 -4.13
CA THR A 181 -17.82 9.08 -2.84
C THR A 181 -18.71 10.31 -2.89
N THR A 182 -19.27 10.70 -1.75
CA THR A 182 -20.05 11.92 -1.64
C THR A 182 -19.30 12.89 -0.74
N ILE A 183 -18.93 14.05 -1.29
CA ILE A 183 -18.28 15.13 -0.55
C ILE A 183 -19.18 16.35 -0.65
N GLN A 184 -19.67 16.82 0.50
CA GLN A 184 -20.69 17.89 0.59
C GLN A 184 -21.94 17.52 -0.22
N GLN A 185 -22.24 18.26 -1.29
CA GLN A 185 -23.37 18.02 -2.21
C GLN A 185 -22.96 17.33 -3.52
N TYR A 186 -21.69 16.96 -3.70
CA TYR A 186 -21.18 16.39 -4.96
C TYR A 186 -20.94 14.89 -4.81
N GLU A 187 -21.51 14.11 -5.73
CA GLU A 187 -21.16 12.70 -5.91
C GLU A 187 -20.00 12.61 -6.91
N ILE A 188 -18.87 12.06 -6.47
CA ILE A 188 -17.67 11.87 -7.29
C ILE A 188 -17.54 10.38 -7.62
N THR A 189 -17.56 10.05 -8.90
CA THR A 189 -17.26 8.70 -9.41
C THR A 189 -15.81 8.64 -9.87
N LEU A 190 -15.10 7.60 -9.43
CA LEU A 190 -13.72 7.25 -9.78
C LEU A 190 -13.72 5.94 -10.55
N ASN A 191 -13.06 5.92 -11.70
CA ASN A 191 -12.90 4.77 -12.57
C ASN A 191 -11.43 4.45 -12.77
N PHE A 192 -11.02 3.27 -12.32
CA PHE A 192 -9.66 2.75 -12.45
C PHE A 192 -9.62 1.70 -13.54
N ASN A 193 -8.86 1.95 -14.61
CA ASN A 193 -8.82 1.08 -15.79
C ASN A 193 -7.39 0.78 -16.24
N GLY A 194 -7.16 -0.47 -16.66
CA GLY A 194 -5.92 -0.92 -17.28
C GLY A 194 -5.07 -1.83 -16.38
N PRO A 195 -3.86 -2.20 -16.83
CA PRO A 195 -2.93 -3.01 -16.05
C PRO A 195 -2.55 -2.34 -14.72
N ALA A 196 -2.33 -3.11 -13.66
CA ALA A 196 -1.92 -2.59 -12.35
C ALA A 196 -0.64 -1.72 -12.44
N SER A 197 0.30 -2.09 -13.31
CA SER A 197 1.53 -1.35 -13.57
C SER A 197 1.33 0.01 -14.27
N LYS A 198 0.20 0.18 -14.97
CA LYS A 198 -0.12 1.36 -15.80
C LYS A 198 -1.60 1.73 -15.68
N LEU A 199 -2.07 1.87 -14.43
CA LEU A 199 -3.45 2.17 -14.14
C LEU A 199 -3.80 3.60 -14.56
N THR A 200 -4.87 3.75 -15.32
CA THR A 200 -5.47 5.06 -15.64
C THR A 200 -6.63 5.34 -14.71
N LEU A 201 -6.69 6.57 -14.19
CA LEU A 201 -7.75 7.04 -13.32
C LEU A 201 -8.56 8.11 -14.05
N ALA A 202 -9.84 7.83 -14.24
CA ALA A 202 -10.82 8.81 -14.70
C ALA A 202 -11.75 9.18 -13.54
N TYR A 203 -12.20 10.43 -13.50
CA TYR A 203 -13.08 10.91 -12.45
C TYR A 203 -14.10 11.89 -13.01
N ARG A 204 -15.29 11.89 -12.40
CA ARG A 204 -16.40 12.78 -12.74
C ARG A 204 -17.16 13.14 -11.46
N SER A 205 -17.79 14.31 -11.44
CA SER A 205 -18.71 14.69 -10.38
C SER A 205 -20.12 14.90 -10.91
N ASP A 206 -21.10 14.75 -10.03
CA ASP A 206 -22.48 15.16 -10.23
C ASP A 206 -22.94 16.01 -9.04
N PRO A 207 -23.29 17.30 -9.23
CA PRO A 207 -23.23 18.08 -10.48
C PRO A 207 -21.81 18.23 -11.08
N PRO A 208 -21.66 18.52 -12.39
CA PRO A 208 -20.36 18.55 -13.06
C PRO A 208 -19.48 19.71 -12.58
N LEU A 209 -18.26 19.39 -12.15
CA LEU A 209 -17.23 20.33 -11.71
C LEU A 209 -16.03 20.31 -12.65
N PRO A 210 -15.25 21.42 -12.70
CA PRO A 210 -13.94 21.41 -13.32
C PRO A 210 -13.03 20.35 -12.70
N THR A 211 -12.24 19.67 -13.53
CA THR A 211 -11.28 18.62 -13.14
C THR A 211 -10.41 19.01 -11.93
N ASN A 212 -9.90 20.24 -11.92
CA ASN A 212 -9.05 20.74 -10.83
C ASN A 212 -9.80 20.81 -9.49
N ASP A 213 -11.08 21.19 -9.51
CA ASP A 213 -11.90 21.31 -8.30
C ASP A 213 -12.25 19.93 -7.73
N ILE A 214 -12.41 18.91 -8.58
CA ILE A 214 -12.58 17.52 -8.15
C ILE A 214 -11.33 17.04 -7.41
N VAL A 215 -10.14 17.34 -7.92
CA VAL A 215 -8.87 16.97 -7.27
C VAL A 215 -8.71 17.70 -5.93
N THR A 216 -9.01 19.01 -5.88
CA THR A 216 -8.99 19.79 -4.63
C THR A 216 -10.00 19.26 -3.61
N LEU A 217 -11.22 18.89 -4.04
CA LEU A 217 -12.23 18.28 -3.19
C LEU A 217 -11.76 16.94 -2.62
N LEU A 218 -11.17 16.07 -3.44
CA LEU A 218 -10.66 14.78 -2.99
C LEU A 218 -9.47 14.91 -2.03
N ALA A 219 -8.62 15.93 -2.22
CA ALA A 219 -7.40 16.13 -1.44
C ALA A 219 -7.60 16.97 -0.16
N LEU A 220 -8.48 17.98 -0.19
CA LEU A 220 -8.70 18.94 0.90
C LEU A 220 -10.13 18.90 1.49
N GLY A 221 -11.08 18.23 0.83
CA GLY A 221 -12.48 18.17 1.27
C GLY A 221 -13.31 19.42 0.99
N GLN A 222 -12.80 20.36 0.18
CA GLN A 222 -13.47 21.63 -0.18
C GLN A 222 -13.23 21.99 -1.65
N THR A 223 -14.18 22.71 -2.26
CA THR A 223 -14.01 23.28 -3.61
C THR A 223 -13.10 24.51 -3.57
N THR A 224 -12.38 24.80 -4.67
CA THR A 224 -11.57 26.02 -4.79
C THR A 224 -12.43 27.28 -4.63
N SER A 225 -13.68 27.24 -5.09
CA SER A 225 -14.65 28.34 -4.97
C SER A 225 -15.08 28.60 -3.53
N GLU A 226 -15.22 27.57 -2.68
CA GLU A 226 -15.52 27.77 -1.26
C GLU A 226 -14.29 28.16 -0.44
N ALA A 227 -13.10 27.68 -0.82
CA ALA A 227 -11.84 28.08 -0.20
C ALA A 227 -11.55 29.57 -0.44
N THR A 228 -11.86 30.10 -1.62
CA THR A 228 -11.74 31.53 -1.93
C THR A 228 -12.84 32.36 -1.25
N VAL A 229 -14.06 31.83 -1.11
CA VAL A 229 -15.16 32.53 -0.43
C VAL A 229 -14.99 32.57 1.10
N ARG A 230 -14.51 31.49 1.74
CA ARG A 230 -14.19 31.50 3.19
C ARG A 230 -12.88 32.22 3.51
N GLY A 231 -11.98 32.37 2.54
CA GLY A 231 -10.78 33.22 2.62
C GLY A 231 -11.05 34.71 2.33
N GLY A 232 -12.30 35.12 2.07
CA GLY A 232 -12.63 36.43 1.52
C GLY A 232 -13.20 37.42 2.53
N GLY A 233 -12.35 37.91 3.43
CA GLY A 233 -12.61 39.08 4.29
C GLY A 233 -11.58 40.20 4.09
N ALA A 234 -11.06 40.39 2.88
CA ALA A 234 -10.23 41.55 2.54
C ALA A 234 -10.40 41.90 1.05
N SER A 235 -10.77 43.15 0.78
CA SER A 235 -10.98 43.74 -0.56
C SER A 235 -9.82 43.47 -1.53
N PRO A 236 -10.11 43.32 -2.85
CA PRO A 236 -9.09 43.21 -3.87
C PRO A 236 -8.58 44.61 -4.24
N SER A 237 -7.54 45.07 -3.55
CA SER A 237 -6.72 46.19 -4.03
C SER A 237 -5.24 45.83 -3.90
N GLY A 238 -4.60 45.56 -5.05
CA GLY A 238 -3.15 45.44 -5.15
C GLY A 238 -2.63 44.01 -5.10
N THR A 239 -2.25 43.52 -6.29
CA THR A 239 -1.08 42.66 -6.57
C THR A 239 -0.67 41.59 -5.54
N SER A 240 -0.71 40.33 -6.01
CA SER A 240 0.16 39.21 -5.62
C SER A 240 0.14 38.78 -4.15
N ASN A 241 -0.53 37.65 -3.86
CA ASN A 241 -0.04 36.52 -3.01
C ASN A 241 -1.18 35.58 -2.60
N ALA A 242 -1.64 34.72 -3.52
CA ALA A 242 -2.59 33.64 -3.23
C ALA A 242 -1.96 32.47 -2.44
N SER A 243 -0.63 32.42 -2.33
CA SER A 243 0.14 31.33 -1.72
C SER A 243 0.24 31.38 -0.19
N ALA A 244 0.07 32.55 0.45
CA ALA A 244 0.25 32.70 1.90
C ALA A 244 -0.98 32.34 2.74
N ILE A 245 -2.19 32.45 2.17
CA ILE A 245 -3.44 32.10 2.87
C ILE A 245 -3.67 30.57 2.83
N LEU A 246 -3.18 29.90 1.77
CA LEU A 246 -3.15 28.45 1.66
C LEU A 246 -2.26 27.80 2.73
N SER A 247 -1.18 28.44 3.18
CA SER A 247 -0.28 27.86 4.18
C SER A 247 -0.83 27.85 5.61
N GLU A 248 -1.63 28.85 6.00
CA GLU A 248 -2.18 28.93 7.36
C GLU A 248 -3.26 27.87 7.61
N ALA A 249 -4.12 27.62 6.60
CA ALA A 249 -5.24 26.67 6.70
C ALA A 249 -4.80 25.20 6.62
N ILE A 250 -3.69 24.90 5.92
CA ILE A 250 -3.14 23.54 5.80
C ILE A 250 -2.47 23.09 7.11
N SER A 251 -1.89 24.02 7.87
CA SER A 251 -1.16 23.69 9.11
C SER A 251 -2.06 23.28 10.29
N SER A 252 -3.29 23.81 10.37
CA SER A 252 -4.18 23.60 11.51
C SER A 252 -5.14 22.40 11.34
N GLN A 253 -5.51 22.05 10.11
CA GLN A 253 -6.49 20.98 9.85
C GLN A 253 -5.85 19.60 9.57
N LEU A 254 -4.61 19.56 9.02
CA LEU A 254 -3.94 18.30 8.68
C LEU A 254 -3.02 17.77 9.79
N GLY A 255 -2.56 18.61 10.71
CA GLY A 255 -1.60 18.22 11.75
C GLY A 255 -2.10 17.15 12.72
N GLY A 256 -3.42 17.05 12.97
CA GLY A 256 -3.98 16.12 13.96
C GLY A 256 -4.60 14.83 13.42
N ARG A 257 -4.71 14.65 12.09
CA ARG A 257 -5.52 13.56 11.50
C ARG A 257 -4.75 12.54 10.66
N LEU A 258 -3.49 12.81 10.30
CA LEU A 258 -2.65 11.85 9.58
C LEU A 258 -1.77 10.97 10.48
N GLU A 259 -1.57 11.36 11.75
CA GLU A 259 -0.75 10.61 12.71
C GLU A 259 -1.30 9.22 13.04
N ARG A 260 -2.62 8.99 12.88
CA ARG A 260 -3.29 7.76 13.34
C ARG A 260 -3.55 6.70 12.27
N LEU A 261 -3.38 7.01 10.98
CA LEU A 261 -3.73 6.08 9.89
C LEU A 261 -2.50 5.46 9.19
N PHE A 262 -1.31 6.04 9.34
CA PHE A 262 -0.11 5.56 8.62
C PHE A 262 1.15 5.36 9.46
N GLY A 263 1.14 5.68 10.76
CA GLY A 263 2.35 5.56 11.59
C GLY A 263 3.54 6.41 11.11
N ILE A 264 3.28 7.42 10.28
CA ILE A 264 4.26 8.40 9.81
C ILE A 264 4.26 9.53 10.85
N THR A 265 5.40 9.73 11.51
CA THR A 265 5.49 10.58 12.72
C THR A 265 5.36 12.08 12.40
N ARG A 266 5.60 12.53 11.15
CA ARG A 266 5.36 13.92 10.75
C ARG A 266 5.43 14.10 9.24
N PHE A 267 4.38 14.65 8.64
CA PHE A 267 4.43 15.22 7.29
C PHE A 267 4.31 16.74 7.41
N ARG A 268 5.29 17.47 6.89
CA ARG A 268 5.31 18.94 6.96
C ARG A 268 5.58 19.48 5.56
N VAL A 269 4.73 20.42 5.14
CA VAL A 269 4.96 21.25 3.96
C VAL A 269 5.38 22.60 4.52
N ASP A 270 6.67 22.90 4.49
CA ASP A 270 7.17 24.21 4.87
C ASP A 270 7.20 25.10 3.62
N PRO A 271 6.28 26.08 3.47
CA PRO A 271 6.50 27.16 2.53
C PRO A 271 7.74 27.91 3.01
N GLY A 272 8.74 28.06 2.14
CA GLY A 272 10.05 28.59 2.50
C GLY A 272 9.93 29.84 3.38
N LEU A 273 10.30 29.70 4.65
CA LEU A 273 10.52 30.84 5.54
C LEU A 273 11.67 31.65 4.94
N ALA A 274 11.40 32.92 4.63
CA ALA A 274 12.44 33.89 4.39
C ALA A 274 13.33 33.95 5.64
N GLU A 275 14.56 33.47 5.50
CA GLU A 275 15.58 33.59 6.52
C GLU A 275 15.90 35.09 6.69
N VAL A 276 15.57 35.62 7.87
CA VAL A 276 15.93 36.98 8.28
C VAL A 276 17.46 37.07 8.31
N GLY A 277 18.05 37.70 7.30
CA GLY A 277 19.49 37.96 7.23
C GLY A 277 20.15 37.85 5.85
N SER A 278 19.46 37.36 4.81
CA SER A 278 20.03 37.30 3.46
C SER A 278 19.59 38.47 2.58
N THR A 279 20.52 39.41 2.33
CA THR A 279 20.40 40.37 1.23
C THR A 279 20.73 39.65 -0.08
N GLY A 280 19.78 38.89 -0.61
CA GLY A 280 19.96 38.13 -1.83
C GLY A 280 18.62 37.87 -2.49
N SER A 281 18.33 38.63 -3.53
CA SER A 281 17.14 38.51 -4.37
C SER A 281 17.22 37.26 -5.26
N GLU A 282 16.80 36.10 -4.76
CA GLU A 282 16.42 34.97 -5.61
C GLU A 282 15.09 34.35 -5.14
N GLN A 283 14.06 34.78 -5.86
CA GLN A 283 12.68 34.40 -5.71
C GLN A 283 12.46 33.05 -6.38
N ASN A 284 12.69 31.96 -5.64
CA ASN A 284 12.25 30.60 -6.02
C ASN A 284 11.71 29.87 -4.79
N ALA A 285 10.54 30.29 -4.31
CA ALA A 285 9.77 29.57 -3.31
C ALA A 285 9.05 28.36 -3.95
N ALA A 286 9.83 27.36 -4.36
CA ALA A 286 9.26 26.10 -4.80
C ALA A 286 8.91 25.25 -3.56
N ALA A 287 7.72 24.64 -3.57
CA ALA A 287 7.24 23.84 -2.46
C ALA A 287 8.25 22.71 -2.15
N ARG A 288 8.64 22.59 -0.88
CA ARG A 288 9.52 21.51 -0.41
C ARG A 288 8.66 20.47 0.30
N VAL A 289 8.80 19.21 -0.12
CA VAL A 289 8.13 18.08 0.50
C VAL A 289 9.13 17.39 1.42
N THR A 290 8.84 17.40 2.72
CA THR A 290 9.63 16.71 3.74
C THR A 290 8.88 15.47 4.21
N VAL A 291 9.48 14.31 3.98
CA VAL A 291 8.99 13.01 4.45
C VAL A 291 9.93 12.54 5.54
N GLU A 292 9.45 12.49 6.79
CA GLU A 292 10.19 11.93 7.91
C GLU A 292 9.60 10.57 8.29
N GLN A 293 10.45 9.54 8.31
CA GLN A 293 10.06 8.18 8.64
C GLN A 293 10.97 7.61 9.72
N GLN A 294 10.36 7.17 10.81
CA GLN A 294 11.04 6.42 11.85
C GLN A 294 11.02 4.93 11.50
N ILE A 295 12.20 4.38 11.17
CA ILE A 295 12.35 2.99 10.72
C ILE A 295 12.55 2.05 11.92
N ALA A 296 13.22 2.53 12.95
CA ALA A 296 13.39 1.83 14.22
C ALA A 296 13.24 2.80 15.39
N ARG A 297 13.17 2.29 16.63
CA ARG A 297 13.06 3.13 17.83
C ARG A 297 14.19 4.16 17.95
N ASN A 298 15.32 3.90 17.30
CA ASN A 298 16.51 4.73 17.30
C ASN A 298 16.99 5.17 15.91
N LEU A 299 16.23 4.93 14.84
CA LEU A 299 16.64 5.29 13.49
C LEU A 299 15.53 6.07 12.78
N THR A 300 15.84 7.29 12.38
CA THR A 300 14.95 8.18 11.65
C THR A 300 15.59 8.55 10.32
N ILE A 301 14.81 8.50 9.24
CA ILE A 301 15.22 8.96 7.93
C ILE A 301 14.32 10.12 7.52
N THR A 302 14.93 11.23 7.14
CA THR A 302 14.25 12.43 6.64
C THR A 302 14.66 12.65 5.19
N TYR A 303 13.67 12.70 4.31
CA TYR A 303 13.84 12.95 2.89
C TYR A 303 13.18 14.27 2.53
N VAL A 304 13.96 15.21 1.98
CA VAL A 304 13.47 16.51 1.53
C VAL A 304 13.69 16.62 0.03
N SER A 305 12.62 16.93 -0.70
CA SER A 305 12.70 17.16 -2.16
C SER A 305 11.93 18.40 -2.57
N ASN A 306 12.41 19.05 -3.62
CA ASN A 306 11.74 20.18 -4.24
C ASN A 306 10.71 19.68 -5.28
N VAL A 307 9.47 20.18 -5.23
CA VAL A 307 8.38 19.72 -6.11
C VAL A 307 8.62 20.11 -7.58
N SER A 308 9.41 21.17 -7.84
CA SER A 308 9.69 21.65 -9.20
C SER A 308 10.95 21.05 -9.85
N SER A 309 11.82 20.38 -9.10
CA SER A 309 13.07 19.81 -9.64
C SER A 309 13.52 18.58 -8.86
N THR A 310 13.68 17.44 -9.57
CA THR A 310 14.15 16.17 -9.00
C THR A 310 15.64 16.15 -8.66
N GLN A 311 16.40 17.19 -9.04
CA GLN A 311 17.85 17.24 -8.82
C GLN A 311 18.24 17.79 -7.44
N GLN A 312 17.30 18.42 -6.71
CA GLN A 312 17.57 18.99 -5.38
C GLN A 312 16.93 18.09 -4.31
N GLN A 313 17.71 17.12 -3.84
CA GLN A 313 17.30 16.15 -2.83
C GLN A 313 18.25 16.21 -1.64
N VAL A 314 17.70 16.40 -0.43
CA VAL A 314 18.46 16.27 0.82
C VAL A 314 18.00 15.02 1.53
N ILE A 315 18.96 14.17 1.89
CA ILE A 315 18.70 12.94 2.65
C ILE A 315 19.40 13.07 3.98
N GLN A 316 18.65 12.96 5.07
CA GLN A 316 19.20 12.95 6.42
C GLN A 316 18.84 11.63 7.10
N VAL A 317 19.82 11.00 7.74
CA VAL A 317 19.66 9.78 8.51
C VAL A 317 20.15 10.07 9.92
N GLU A 318 19.25 10.04 10.88
CA GLU A 318 19.57 10.22 12.29
C GLU A 318 19.47 8.88 13.04
N TYR A 319 20.58 8.46 13.64
CA TYR A 319 20.69 7.28 14.47
C TYR A 319 20.98 7.67 15.92
N ASN A 320 20.04 7.40 16.81
CA ASN A 320 20.17 7.63 18.24
C ASN A 320 20.91 6.45 18.89
N VAL A 321 22.18 6.65 19.26
CA VAL A 321 22.97 5.60 19.92
C VAL A 321 22.44 5.38 21.33
N ASP A 322 22.15 6.47 22.04
CA ASP A 322 21.49 6.47 23.34
C ASP A 322 20.62 7.74 23.52
N ARG A 323 20.15 8.03 24.74
CA ARG A 323 19.29 9.20 25.02
C ARG A 323 20.02 10.55 24.88
N ASN A 324 21.35 10.52 24.85
CA ASN A 324 22.23 11.68 24.94
C ASN A 324 23.13 11.82 23.70
N VAL A 325 23.27 10.78 22.86
CA VAL A 325 24.14 10.77 21.69
C VAL A 325 23.34 10.36 20.45
N SER A 326 23.34 11.21 19.42
CA SER A 326 22.85 10.87 18.08
C SER A 326 23.89 11.14 17.00
N ILE A 327 23.91 10.27 15.98
CA ILE A 327 24.73 10.40 14.79
C ILE A 327 23.80 10.80 13.65
N VAL A 328 24.15 11.85 12.92
CA VAL A 328 23.35 12.38 11.81
C VAL A 328 24.19 12.32 10.55
N GLY A 329 23.84 11.44 9.62
CA GLY A 329 24.36 11.47 8.26
C GLY A 329 23.50 12.38 7.39
N LEU A 330 24.12 13.26 6.61
CA LEU A 330 23.44 14.17 5.69
C LEU A 330 24.04 14.05 4.30
N ARG A 331 23.18 14.02 3.29
CA ARG A 331 23.54 14.20 1.89
C ARG A 331 22.84 15.46 1.40
N ASP A 332 23.61 16.46 1.00
CA ASP A 332 23.07 17.74 0.52
C ASP A 332 22.58 17.64 -0.94
N GLN A 333 21.96 18.71 -1.42
CA GLN A 333 21.44 18.84 -2.78
C GLN A 333 22.51 18.83 -3.89
N ASN A 334 23.78 19.02 -3.54
CA ASN A 334 24.93 18.98 -4.45
C ASN A 334 25.62 17.59 -4.43
N GLY A 335 25.10 16.65 -3.64
CA GLY A 335 25.65 15.30 -3.48
C GLY A 335 26.82 15.21 -2.49
N THR A 336 27.09 16.27 -1.72
CA THR A 336 28.08 16.27 -0.64
C THR A 336 27.54 15.46 0.55
N PHE A 337 28.41 14.67 1.17
CA PHE A 337 28.09 13.90 2.36
C PHE A 337 28.71 14.53 3.60
N GLY A 338 27.91 14.71 4.64
CA GLY A 338 28.31 15.16 5.97
C GLY A 338 27.91 14.13 7.03
N ILE A 339 28.68 14.05 8.10
CA ILE A 339 28.35 13.25 9.29
C ILE A 339 28.56 14.14 10.52
N ASP A 340 27.48 14.35 11.26
CA ASP A 340 27.48 15.10 12.51
C ASP A 340 27.23 14.18 13.70
N ILE A 341 27.84 14.49 14.84
CA ILE A 341 27.58 13.80 16.12
C ILE A 341 27.00 14.83 17.08
N LYS A 342 25.77 14.60 17.53
CA LYS A 342 25.06 15.47 18.47
C LYS A 342 25.09 14.84 19.86
N ILE A 343 25.61 15.59 20.82
CA ILE A 343 25.67 15.18 22.24
C ILE A 343 24.80 16.14 23.06
N LYS A 344 23.72 15.64 23.65
CA LYS A 344 22.82 16.39 24.55
C LYS A 344 23.17 16.10 26.00
N LYS A 345 23.58 17.14 26.74
CA LYS A 345 23.79 17.09 28.20
C LYS A 345 22.66 17.84 28.89
N ARG A 346 21.90 17.15 29.74
CA ARG A 346 20.88 17.77 30.60
C ARG A 346 21.55 18.16 31.92
N PHE A 347 21.26 19.37 32.40
CA PHE A 347 21.68 19.87 33.71
C PHE A 347 20.50 19.86 34.67
#